data_AF-A0A5E9G1S2-F1
#
_entry.id   AF-A0A5E9G1S2-F1
#
_cell.length_a   1.000
_cell.length_b   1.000
_cell.length_c   1.000
_cell.angle_alpha   90.00
_cell.angle_beta   90.00
_cell.angle_gamma   90.00
#
_symmetry.space_group_name_H-M   'P 1'
#
loop_
_entity.id
_entity.type
_entity.pdbx_description
1 polymer ?
#
loop_
_entity_poly.entity_id
_entity_poly.type
_entity_poly.pdbx_seq_one_letter_code
_entity_poly.pdbx_strand_id
1 'polypeptide(L)'
;MAALRVTDSVLDDLSSTLSGAAGQLSFSDWTFRWPQGGLQSDAVAAALRDGTAQQVERAELAALTLTELSAFPATVAETFRATDSALGRKLN
;
A
#
# COMPACT_ATOMS: atom_id res chain seq x y z
N MET A 1 -15.83 -0.95 31.70
CA MET A 1 -16.32 -1.24 30.34
C MET A 1 -15.09 -1.37 29.45
N ALA A 2 -14.89 -2.54 28.84
CA ALA A 2 -13.75 -2.78 27.95
C ALA A 2 -13.81 -1.79 26.77
N ALA A 3 -12.69 -1.12 26.51
CA ALA A 3 -12.52 -0.04 25.56
C ALA A 3 -12.58 -0.54 24.11
N LEU A 4 -13.76 -0.92 23.64
CA LEU A 4 -14.07 -1.04 22.22
C LEU A 4 -14.24 0.37 21.66
N ARG A 5 -13.14 1.11 21.50
CA ARG A 5 -13.13 2.39 20.81
C ARG A 5 -12.18 2.28 19.64
N VAL A 6 -12.75 2.29 18.43
CA VAL A 6 -11.99 2.71 17.25
C VAL A 6 -11.69 4.19 17.47
N THR A 7 -10.44 4.52 17.74
CA THR A 7 -9.96 5.90 17.87
C THR A 7 -9.45 6.38 16.52
N ASP A 8 -9.39 7.70 16.32
CA ASP A 8 -8.78 8.31 15.14
C ASP A 8 -7.30 7.90 15.01
N SER A 9 -6.59 7.75 16.12
CA SER A 9 -5.21 7.22 16.14
C SER A 9 -5.08 5.82 15.53
N VAL A 10 -5.98 4.89 15.85
CA VAL A 10 -5.96 3.53 15.27
C VAL A 10 -6.25 3.56 13.76
N LEU A 11 -7.12 4.48 13.32
CA LEU A 11 -7.45 4.64 11.90
C LEU A 11 -6.31 5.29 11.11
N ASP A 12 -5.62 6.26 11.70
CA ASP A 12 -4.41 6.85 11.13
C ASP A 12 -3.28 5.81 11.00
N ASP A 13 -3.05 5.01 12.04
CA ASP A 13 -2.05 3.93 12.03
C ASP A 13 -2.35 2.90 10.94
N LEU A 14 -3.64 2.54 10.77
CA LEU A 14 -4.08 1.63 9.71
C LEU A 14 -3.87 2.24 8.31
N SER A 15 -4.22 3.52 8.13
CA SER A 15 -3.97 4.23 6.86
C SER A 15 -2.48 4.27 6.54
N SER A 16 -1.64 4.63 7.52
CA SER A 16 -0.18 4.66 7.37
C SER A 16 0.39 3.28 7.03
N THR A 17 -0.10 2.22 7.68
CA THR A 17 0.34 0.85 7.40
C THR A 17 0.02 0.43 5.96
N LEU A 18 -1.20 0.73 5.48
CA LEU A 18 -1.61 0.42 4.11
C LEU A 18 -0.82 1.22 3.07
N SER A 19 -0.61 2.51 3.30
CA SER A 19 0.19 3.37 2.43
C SER A 19 1.67 2.94 2.41
N GLY A 20 2.22 2.57 3.57
CA GLY A 20 3.56 2.03 3.68
C GLY A 20 3.73 0.71 2.92
N ALA A 21 2.76 -0.21 3.05
CA ALA A 21 2.76 -1.46 2.29
C ALA A 21 2.65 -1.22 0.77
N ALA A 22 1.86 -0.24 0.34
CA ALA A 22 1.80 0.19 -1.06
C ALA A 22 3.16 0.68 -1.56
N GLY A 23 3.85 1.50 -0.75
CA GLY A 23 5.20 1.98 -1.06
C GLY A 23 6.23 0.85 -1.20
N GLN A 24 6.14 -0.21 -0.38
CA GLN A 24 7.02 -1.38 -0.46
C GLN A 24 6.80 -2.22 -1.72
N LEU A 25 5.57 -2.24 -2.25
CA LEU A 25 5.24 -2.93 -3.50
C LEU A 25 5.55 -2.10 -4.74
N SER A 26 5.82 -0.80 -4.57
CA SER A 26 6.20 0.06 -5.68
C SER A 26 7.59 -0.33 -6.20
N PHE A 27 7.63 -0.81 -7.45
CA PHE A 27 8.89 -1.09 -8.15
C PHE A 27 9.53 0.14 -8.79
N SER A 28 9.09 1.36 -8.42
CA SER A 28 9.57 2.62 -9.02
C SER A 28 11.10 2.79 -8.99
N ASP A 29 11.76 2.25 -7.95
CA ASP A 29 13.23 2.26 -7.80
C ASP A 29 13.89 0.93 -8.19
N TRP A 30 13.11 -0.05 -8.64
CA TRP A 30 13.62 -1.39 -8.96
C TRP A 30 14.16 -1.43 -10.39
N THR A 31 15.48 -1.26 -10.52
CA THR A 31 16.14 -1.49 -11.80
C THR A 31 16.34 -2.98 -12.01
N PHE A 32 15.50 -3.63 -12.82
CA PHE A 32 15.76 -5.01 -13.23
C PHE A 32 17.05 -5.07 -14.04
N ARG A 33 18.11 -5.62 -13.45
CA ARG A 33 19.38 -5.85 -14.13
C ARG A 33 19.31 -7.19 -14.83
N TRP A 34 19.14 -7.14 -16.14
CA TRP A 34 19.33 -8.31 -16.99
C TRP A 34 20.70 -8.94 -16.69
N PRO A 35 20.77 -10.25 -16.41
CA PRO A 35 22.06 -10.94 -16.33
C PRO A 35 22.69 -10.92 -17.72
N GLN A 36 23.51 -9.90 -17.99
CA GLN A 36 24.25 -9.77 -19.24
C GLN A 36 25.20 -10.98 -19.35
N GLY A 37 24.94 -11.85 -20.33
CA GLY A 37 25.81 -12.99 -20.68
C GLY A 37 25.51 -14.34 -20.00
N GLY A 38 24.37 -14.51 -19.30
CA GLY A 38 24.13 -15.73 -18.49
C GLY A 38 23.00 -16.67 -18.93
N LEU A 39 22.10 -16.25 -19.83
CA LEU A 39 20.96 -17.09 -20.21
C LEU A 39 21.30 -17.94 -21.43
N GLN A 40 21.30 -19.26 -21.25
CA GLN A 40 21.76 -20.24 -22.25
C GLN A 40 20.79 -20.42 -23.44
N SER A 41 19.64 -19.73 -23.46
CA SER A 41 18.62 -19.87 -24.51
C SER A 41 17.69 -18.65 -24.59
N ASP A 42 17.33 -18.26 -25.81
CA ASP A 42 16.36 -17.19 -26.09
C ASP A 42 14.97 -17.48 -25.48
N ALA A 43 14.57 -18.75 -25.40
CA ALA A 43 13.31 -19.15 -24.79
C ALA A 43 13.30 -18.88 -23.28
N VAL A 44 14.44 -19.12 -22.60
CA VAL A 44 14.60 -18.83 -21.17
C VAL A 44 14.63 -17.32 -20.92
N ALA A 45 15.29 -16.57 -21.81
CA ALA A 45 15.28 -15.10 -21.76
C ALA A 45 13.89 -14.51 -21.94
N ALA A 46 13.11 -15.02 -22.89
CA ALA A 46 11.73 -14.61 -23.11
C ALA A 46 10.84 -14.95 -21.91
N ALA A 47 10.91 -16.18 -21.39
CA ALA A 47 10.13 -16.58 -20.21
C ALA A 47 10.46 -15.74 -18.97
N LEU A 48 11.74 -15.41 -18.75
CA LEU A 48 12.17 -14.54 -17.66
C LEU A 48 11.63 -13.11 -17.83
N ARG A 49 11.66 -12.57 -19.06
CA ARG A 49 11.11 -11.25 -19.38
C ARG A 49 9.63 -11.19 -19.07
N ASP A 50 8.88 -12.13 -19.62
CA ASP A 50 7.42 -12.12 -19.55
C ASP A 50 6.96 -12.36 -18.11
N GLY A 51 7.63 -13.27 -17.37
CA GLY A 51 7.38 -13.47 -15.95
C GLY A 51 7.72 -12.24 -15.10
N THR A 52 8.82 -11.54 -15.39
CA THR A 52 9.19 -10.30 -14.68
C THR A 52 8.17 -9.20 -14.94
N ALA A 53 7.78 -8.99 -16.21
CA ALA A 53 6.76 -8.00 -16.58
C ALA A 53 5.43 -8.26 -15.86
N GLN A 54 5.00 -9.53 -15.81
CA GLN A 54 3.78 -9.90 -15.10
C GLN A 54 3.87 -9.62 -13.58
N GLN A 55 5.04 -9.84 -12.94
CA GLN A 55 5.19 -9.50 -11.52
C GLN A 55 5.16 -7.99 -11.28
N VAL A 56 5.74 -7.20 -12.18
CA VAL A 56 5.68 -5.73 -12.11
C VAL A 56 4.24 -5.25 -12.16
N GLU A 57 3.47 -5.68 -13.17
CA GLU A 57 2.05 -5.31 -13.30
C GLU A 57 1.22 -5.71 -12.07
N ARG A 58 1.45 -6.91 -11.52
CA ARG A 58 0.74 -7.39 -10.32
C ARG A 58 1.05 -6.56 -9.09
N ALA A 59 2.30 -6.14 -8.90
CA ALA A 59 2.67 -5.33 -7.76
C ALA A 59 2.19 -3.88 -7.91
N GLU A 60 2.22 -3.31 -9.11
CA GLU A 60 1.64 -1.99 -9.38
C GLU A 60 0.13 -1.98 -9.07
N LEU A 61 -0.60 -3.00 -9.51
CA LEU A 61 -2.03 -3.16 -9.18
C LEU A 61 -2.26 -3.28 -7.67
N ALA A 62 -1.44 -4.07 -6.98
CA ALA A 62 -1.54 -4.23 -5.53
C ALA A 62 -1.22 -2.92 -4.79
N ALA A 63 -0.19 -2.18 -5.22
CA ALA A 63 0.18 -0.89 -4.66
C ALA A 63 -0.93 0.15 -4.86
N LEU A 64 -1.53 0.21 -6.06
CA LEU A 64 -2.69 1.07 -6.33
C LEU A 64 -3.85 0.73 -5.40
N THR A 65 -4.20 -0.56 -5.29
CA THR A 65 -5.30 -1.03 -4.45
C THR A 65 -5.08 -0.68 -2.98
N LEU A 66 -3.86 -0.88 -2.46
CA LEU A 66 -3.52 -0.54 -1.08
C LEU A 66 -3.55 0.97 -0.82
N THR A 67 -3.14 1.78 -1.81
CA THR A 67 -3.23 3.24 -1.74
C THR A 67 -4.69 3.68 -1.65
N GLU A 68 -5.58 3.14 -2.49
CA GLU A 68 -7.01 3.43 -2.43
C GLU A 68 -7.62 2.99 -1.10
N LEU A 69 -7.29 1.78 -0.63
CA LEU A 69 -7.76 1.27 0.67
C LEU A 69 -7.26 2.12 1.84
N SER A 70 -6.07 2.72 1.73
CA SER A 70 -5.53 3.60 2.78
C SER A 70 -6.33 4.89 2.98
N ALA A 71 -7.07 5.33 1.95
CA ALA A 71 -7.87 6.55 2.01
C ALA A 71 -9.10 6.39 2.93
N PHE A 72 -9.72 5.21 2.95
CA PHE A 72 -10.93 4.97 3.74
C PHE A 72 -10.71 5.20 5.25
N PRO A 73 -9.72 4.57 5.92
CA PRO A 73 -9.46 4.83 7.33
C PRO A 73 -9.15 6.30 7.62
N ALA A 74 -8.40 6.97 6.74
CA ALA A 74 -8.08 8.39 6.89
C ALA A 74 -9.34 9.28 6.86
N THR A 75 -10.26 9.04 5.92
CA THR A 75 -11.54 9.77 5.87
C THR A 75 -12.40 9.53 7.10
N VAL A 76 -12.41 8.29 7.64
CA VAL A 76 -13.13 7.99 8.87
C VAL A 76 -12.51 8.70 10.07
N ALA A 77 -11.18 8.73 10.18
CA ALA A 77 -10.46 9.44 11.24
C ALA A 77 -10.79 10.94 11.22
N GLU A 78 -10.77 11.57 10.03
CA GLU A 78 -11.15 12.97 9.86
C GLU A 78 -12.59 13.23 10.28
N THR A 79 -13.52 12.35 9.89
CA THR A 79 -14.94 12.46 10.28
C THR A 79 -15.12 12.34 11.80
N PHE A 80 -14.36 11.46 12.45
CA PHE A 80 -14.38 11.32 13.92
C PHE A 80 -13.91 12.59 14.61
N ARG A 81 -12.78 13.16 14.16
CA ARG A 81 -12.26 14.43 14.68
C ARG A 81 -13.24 15.58 14.50
N ALA A 82 -13.85 15.69 13.32
CA ALA A 82 -14.85 16.71 13.03
C ALA A 82 -16.07 16.56 13.95
N THR A 83 -16.54 15.33 14.17
CA THR A 83 -17.67 15.01 15.04
C THR A 83 -17.34 15.32 16.51
N ASP A 84 -16.17 14.90 16.99
CA ASP A 84 -15.75 15.16 18.38
C ASP A 84 -15.60 16.66 18.65
N SER A 85 -15.03 17.39 17.69
CA SER A 85 -14.95 18.86 17.73
C SER A 85 -16.34 19.51 17.79
N ALA A 86 -17.27 19.08 16.93
CA ALA A 86 -18.64 19.59 16.92
C ALA A 86 -19.42 19.31 18.22
N LEU A 87 -19.12 18.18 18.88
CA LEU A 87 -19.72 17.79 20.15
C LEU A 87 -19.02 18.37 21.39
N GLY A 88 -17.95 19.17 21.21
CA GLY A 88 -17.16 19.70 22.31
C GLY A 88 -16.44 18.63 23.14
N ARG A 89 -16.25 17.43 22.58
CA ARG A 89 -15.52 16.34 23.21
C ARG A 89 -14.02 16.56 22.94
N LYS A 90 -13.18 16.33 23.96
CA LYS A 90 -11.72 16.30 23.74
C LYS A 90 -11.41 15.20 22.73
N LEU A 91 -10.61 15.55 21.72
CA LEU A 91 -9.93 14.60 20.84
C LEU A 91 -9.23 13.56 21.75
N ASN A 92 -9.57 12.28 21.61
CA ASN A 92 -9.03 11.19 22.43
C ASN A 92 -7.86 10.52 21.73
#